data_AF-A0A6M7Y1A5-F1
#
_entry.id   AF-A0A6M7Y1A5-F1
#
_cell.length_a   1.000
_cell.length_b   1.000
_cell.length_c   1.000
_cell.angle_alpha   90.00
_cell.angle_beta   90.00
_cell.angle_gamma   90.00
#
_symmetry.space_group_name_H-M   'P 1'
#
loop_
_entity.id
_entity.type
_entity.pdbx_description
1 polymer ?
#
loop_
_entity_poly.entity_id
_entity_poly.type
_entity_poly.pdbx_seq_one_letter_code
_entity_poly.pdbx_strand_id
1 'polypeptide(L)'
;MRETKLISGLAAAAHDLSPVHVVGASCGRLTQIVGPGWLSVGDAARCFDPCSGQGIATALTTGVAAAQAIHSTGAVSGAVAAEYSHLVNSEFEKFRTARFAQYRRELRWTDSAFWRRRSQEGLPPVG
;
A
#
# COMPACT_ATOMS: atom_id res chain seq x y z
N MET A 1 -27.94 4.18 12.76
CA MET A 1 -26.55 4.63 12.95
C MET A 1 -26.38 4.89 14.44
N ARG A 2 -25.55 4.12 15.17
CA ARG A 2 -25.30 4.40 16.60
C ARG A 2 -24.47 5.68 16.68
N GLU A 3 -24.95 6.66 17.43
CA GLU A 3 -24.32 7.97 17.62
C GLU A 3 -22.90 7.82 18.18
N THR A 4 -21.95 8.51 17.54
CA THR A 4 -20.54 8.58 17.95
C THR A 4 -20.40 9.50 19.17
N LYS A 5 -20.88 9.03 20.34
CA LYS A 5 -20.99 9.81 21.60
C LYS A 5 -19.70 10.49 22.06
N LEU A 6 -18.53 9.98 21.67
CA LEU A 6 -17.23 10.49 22.13
C LEU A 6 -16.72 11.69 21.33
N ILE A 7 -17.22 11.90 20.11
CA ILE A 7 -16.67 12.92 19.19
C ILE A 7 -17.73 13.96 18.81
N SER A 8 -19.03 13.68 19.02
CA SER A 8 -20.11 14.59 18.63
C SER A 8 -20.00 15.99 19.25
N GLY A 9 -19.61 16.10 20.52
CA GLY A 9 -19.41 17.39 21.18
C GLY A 9 -18.18 18.16 20.68
N LEU A 10 -17.13 17.46 20.25
CA LEU A 10 -15.93 18.07 19.68
C LEU A 10 -16.15 18.52 18.22
N ALA A 11 -16.94 17.75 17.46
CA ALA A 11 -17.29 18.07 16.09
C ALA A 11 -18.15 19.34 15.99
N ALA A 12 -19.02 19.60 16.97
CA ALA A 12 -19.88 20.79 16.98
C ALA A 12 -19.08 22.11 17.12
N ALA A 13 -17.89 22.08 17.72
CA ALA A 13 -16.98 23.22 17.86
C ALA A 13 -15.85 23.22 16.81
N ALA A 14 -15.81 22.21 15.94
CA ALA A 14 -14.79 22.11 14.91
C ALA A 14 -15.03 23.15 13.81
N HIS A 15 -13.95 23.84 13.44
CA HIS A 15 -13.90 24.70 12.27
C HIS A 15 -12.71 24.24 11.42
N ASP A 16 -12.81 24.42 10.11
CA ASP A 16 -11.75 24.02 9.19
C ASP A 16 -10.48 24.84 9.47
N LEU A 17 -9.39 24.16 9.84
CA LEU A 17 -8.07 24.78 10.03
C LEU A 17 -7.40 25.12 8.69
N SER A 18 -7.80 24.42 7.65
CA SER A 18 -7.30 24.57 6.27
C SER A 18 -8.33 24.00 5.30
N PRO A 19 -8.27 24.35 4.00
CA PRO A 19 -9.10 23.70 2.99
C PRO A 19 -9.00 22.17 3.04
N VAL A 20 -10.12 21.49 2.79
CA VAL A 20 -10.16 20.04 2.66
C VAL A 20 -9.44 19.62 1.37
N HIS A 21 -8.46 18.74 1.50
CA HIS A 21 -7.75 18.16 0.36
C HIS A 21 -8.23 16.74 0.11
N VAL A 22 -8.68 16.48 -1.12
CA VAL A 22 -9.06 15.14 -1.56
C VAL A 22 -7.92 14.57 -2.39
N VAL A 23 -7.38 13.44 -1.92
CA VAL A 23 -6.31 12.72 -2.60
C VAL A 23 -6.72 11.27 -2.87
N GLY A 24 -6.17 10.68 -3.92
CA GLY A 24 -6.43 9.29 -4.25
C GLY A 24 -5.83 8.34 -3.21
N ALA A 25 -6.62 7.34 -2.79
CA ALA A 25 -6.17 6.24 -1.94
C ALA A 25 -5.80 4.99 -2.76
N SER A 26 -5.23 5.21 -3.95
CA SER A 26 -4.79 4.14 -4.84
C SER A 26 -3.56 3.43 -4.29
N CYS A 27 -3.45 2.14 -4.61
CA CYS A 27 -2.32 1.29 -4.29
C CYS A 27 -1.83 0.61 -5.57
N GLY A 28 -0.53 0.39 -5.67
CA GLY A 28 0.10 -0.08 -6.89
C GLY A 28 1.58 -0.39 -6.69
N ARG A 29 2.19 -0.98 -7.71
CA ARG A 29 3.61 -1.33 -7.74
C ARG A 29 4.12 -1.18 -9.16
N LEU A 30 5.35 -0.72 -9.32
CA LEU A 30 6.00 -0.71 -10.64
C LEU A 30 6.13 -2.13 -11.19
N THR A 31 5.90 -2.28 -12.49
CA THR A 31 6.17 -3.53 -13.22
C THR A 31 7.65 -3.88 -13.16
N GLN A 32 8.52 -2.87 -13.26
CA GLN A 32 9.96 -3.00 -13.14
C GLN A 32 10.48 -2.17 -11.96
N ILE A 33 10.95 -2.85 -10.92
CA ILE A 33 11.43 -2.23 -9.66
C ILE A 33 12.92 -1.89 -9.73
N VAL A 34 13.66 -2.60 -10.57
CA VAL A 34 15.13 -2.53 -10.70
C VAL A 34 15.53 -2.42 -12.16
N GLY A 35 16.67 -1.84 -12.43
CA GLY A 35 17.27 -1.81 -13.76
C GLY A 35 18.77 -1.56 -13.71
N PRO A 36 19.42 -1.39 -14.87
CA PRO A 36 20.87 -1.22 -14.92
C PRO A 36 21.33 -0.01 -14.10
N GLY A 37 22.02 -0.28 -12.99
CA GLY A 37 22.56 0.76 -12.09
C GLY A 37 21.51 1.46 -11.22
N TRP A 38 20.25 1.00 -11.18
CA TRP A 38 19.21 1.65 -10.39
C TRP A 38 18.21 0.65 -9.78
N LEU A 39 17.59 1.07 -8.68
CA LEU A 39 16.44 0.42 -8.07
C LEU A 39 15.50 1.48 -7.52
N SER A 40 14.22 1.17 -7.41
CA SER A 40 13.20 2.04 -6.81
C SER A 40 12.96 1.65 -5.36
N VAL A 41 12.68 2.62 -4.49
CA VAL A 41 12.45 2.44 -3.05
C VAL A 41 11.20 3.16 -2.61
N GLY A 42 10.60 2.73 -1.48
CA GLY A 42 9.39 3.34 -0.94
C GLY A 42 8.27 3.48 -1.98
N ASP A 43 7.63 4.65 -2.01
CA ASP A 43 6.51 4.95 -2.90
C ASP A 43 6.90 4.94 -4.39
N ALA A 44 8.18 5.14 -4.72
CA ALA A 44 8.65 5.00 -6.10
C ALA A 44 8.58 3.54 -6.58
N ALA A 45 8.73 2.56 -5.68
CA ALA A 45 8.61 1.14 -6.03
C ALA A 45 7.15 0.65 -5.95
N ARG A 46 6.45 1.06 -4.88
CA ARG A 46 5.10 0.61 -4.55
C ARG A 46 4.42 1.56 -3.57
N CYS A 47 3.12 1.76 -3.75
CA CYS A 47 2.28 2.54 -2.85
C CYS A 47 1.15 1.67 -2.28
N PHE A 48 0.79 1.95 -1.03
CA PHE A 48 -0.29 1.30 -0.31
C PHE A 48 -1.43 2.28 -0.05
N ASP A 49 -2.64 1.76 0.21
CA ASP A 49 -3.70 2.64 0.65
C ASP A 49 -3.39 3.17 2.07
N PRO A 50 -3.70 4.44 2.38
CA PRO A 50 -3.35 5.06 3.65
C PRO A 50 -4.02 4.37 4.85
N CYS A 51 -5.14 3.66 4.63
CA CYS A 51 -5.83 2.93 5.70
C CYS A 51 -5.00 1.75 6.23
N SER A 52 -4.02 1.26 5.46
CA SER A 52 -3.12 0.18 5.88
C SER A 52 -2.03 0.61 6.87
N GLY A 53 -1.71 1.91 6.95
CA GLY A 53 -0.61 2.43 7.78
C GLY A 53 0.80 1.96 7.38
N GLN A 54 0.97 1.36 6.19
CA GLN A 54 2.22 0.71 5.79
C GLN A 54 3.28 1.63 5.16
N GLY A 55 2.93 2.87 4.81
CA GLY A 55 3.80 3.75 4.00
C GLY A 55 5.18 4.02 4.61
N ILE A 56 5.22 4.51 5.86
CA ILE A 56 6.48 4.86 6.54
C ILE A 56 7.34 3.61 6.77
N ALA A 57 6.74 2.53 7.28
CA ALA A 57 7.44 1.28 7.53
C ALA A 57 8.04 0.72 6.23
N THR A 58 7.29 0.78 5.13
CA THR A 58 7.76 0.37 3.80
C THR A 58 8.93 1.22 3.32
N ALA A 59 8.82 2.54 3.43
CA ALA A 59 9.88 3.45 2.98
C ALA A 59 11.19 3.16 3.71
N LEU A 60 11.14 2.98 5.04
CA LEU A 60 12.32 2.67 5.86
C LEU A 60 12.91 1.29 5.53
N THR A 61 12.07 0.24 5.52
CA THR A 61 12.53 -1.14 5.30
C THR A 61 13.13 -1.32 3.91
N THR A 62 12.48 -0.79 2.86
CA THR A 62 13.00 -0.86 1.49
C THR A 62 14.24 0.00 1.29
N GLY A 63 14.33 1.17 1.93
CA GLY A 63 15.53 2.01 1.91
C GLY A 63 16.74 1.33 2.54
N VAL A 64 16.56 0.68 3.70
CA VAL A 64 17.64 -0.09 4.37
C VAL A 64 18.08 -1.27 3.51
N ALA A 65 17.13 -2.06 2.99
CA ALA A 65 17.43 -3.21 2.15
C ALA A 65 18.20 -2.81 0.88
N ALA A 66 17.78 -1.74 0.21
CA ALA A 66 18.47 -1.18 -0.93
C ALA A 66 19.90 -0.74 -0.60
N ALA A 67 20.08 0.00 0.51
CA ALA A 67 21.39 0.47 0.94
C ALA A 67 22.35 -0.69 1.24
N GLN A 68 21.87 -1.72 1.95
CA GLN A 68 22.66 -2.91 2.27
C GLN A 68 23.11 -3.65 1.01
N ALA A 69 22.19 -3.81 0.04
CA ALA A 69 22.49 -4.54 -1.19
C ALA A 69 23.47 -3.79 -2.11
N ILE A 70 23.36 -2.45 -2.18
CA ILE A 70 24.34 -1.62 -2.89
C ILE A 70 25.69 -1.64 -2.17
N HIS A 71 25.71 -1.52 -0.85
CA HIS A 71 26.95 -1.47 -0.08
C HIS A 71 27.76 -2.77 -0.19
N SER A 72 27.10 -3.93 -0.16
CA SER A 72 27.78 -5.24 -0.22
C SER A 72 28.42 -5.55 -1.57
N THR A 73 27.95 -4.93 -2.65
CA THR A 73 28.39 -5.23 -4.03
C THR A 73 29.04 -4.03 -4.74
N GLY A 74 28.98 -2.84 -4.16
CA GLY A 74 29.52 -1.59 -4.72
C GLY A 74 28.69 -0.99 -5.86
N ALA A 75 27.67 -1.70 -6.36
CA ALA A 75 26.80 -1.27 -7.44
C ALA A 75 25.49 -2.08 -7.42
N VAL A 76 24.46 -1.64 -8.15
CA VAL A 76 23.27 -2.48 -8.38
C VAL A 76 23.63 -3.59 -9.36
N SER A 77 24.16 -4.71 -8.84
CA SER A 77 24.47 -5.92 -9.61
C SER A 77 23.20 -6.70 -9.96
N GLY A 78 23.30 -7.64 -10.93
CA GLY A 78 22.16 -8.46 -11.33
C GLY A 78 21.59 -9.32 -10.19
N ALA A 79 22.45 -9.86 -9.31
CA ALA A 79 22.02 -10.66 -8.17
C ALA A 79 21.26 -9.81 -7.14
N VAL A 80 21.81 -8.65 -6.79
CA VAL A 80 21.16 -7.66 -5.90
C VAL A 80 19.83 -7.19 -6.45
N ALA A 81 19.78 -6.90 -7.75
CA ALA A 81 18.56 -6.49 -8.43
C ALA A 81 17.48 -7.58 -8.37
N ALA A 82 17.86 -8.84 -8.60
CA ALA A 82 16.94 -9.97 -8.53
C ALA A 82 16.38 -10.17 -7.11
N GLU A 83 17.25 -10.21 -6.11
CA GLU A 83 16.86 -10.40 -4.70
C GLU A 83 15.94 -9.27 -4.21
N TYR A 84 16.32 -8.02 -4.47
CA TYR A 84 15.51 -6.86 -4.08
C TYR A 84 14.16 -6.83 -4.81
N SER A 85 14.14 -7.15 -6.10
CA SER A 85 12.89 -7.27 -6.87
C SER A 85 11.98 -8.35 -6.27
N HIS A 86 12.52 -9.53 -5.92
CA HIS A 86 11.76 -10.59 -5.27
C HIS A 86 11.19 -10.15 -3.91
N LEU A 87 11.98 -9.45 -3.09
CA LEU A 87 11.54 -8.91 -1.81
C LEU A 87 10.34 -7.97 -1.99
N VAL A 88 10.48 -6.95 -2.84
CA VAL A 88 9.43 -5.94 -3.05
C VAL A 88 8.15 -6.56 -3.63
N ASN A 89 8.29 -7.50 -4.56
CA ASN A 89 7.16 -8.22 -5.17
C ASN A 89 6.41 -9.07 -4.15
N SER A 90 7.14 -9.91 -3.40
CA SER A 90 6.53 -10.83 -2.43
C SER A 90 5.76 -10.08 -1.33
N GLU A 91 6.32 -8.98 -0.83
CA GLU A 91 5.67 -8.14 0.17
C GLU A 91 4.42 -7.43 -0.38
N PHE A 92 4.42 -7.05 -1.66
CA PHE A 92 3.24 -6.45 -2.29
C PHE A 92 2.09 -7.46 -2.47
N GLU A 93 2.41 -8.72 -2.82
CA GLU A 93 1.39 -9.77 -2.92
C GLU A 93 0.80 -10.14 -1.55
N LYS A 94 1.61 -10.13 -0.48
CA LYS A 94 1.12 -10.26 0.91
C LYS A 94 0.12 -9.15 1.25
N PHE A 95 0.46 -7.90 0.93
CA PHE A 95 -0.47 -6.78 1.11
C PHE A 95 -1.77 -6.97 0.33
N ARG A 96 -1.70 -7.33 -0.97
CA ARG A 96 -2.90 -7.56 -1.80
C ARG A 96 -3.81 -8.62 -1.17
N THR A 97 -3.23 -9.72 -0.73
CA THR A 97 -3.95 -10.83 -0.10
C THR A 97 -4.63 -10.38 1.20
N ALA A 98 -3.89 -9.69 2.08
CA ALA A 98 -4.43 -9.20 3.35
C ALA A 98 -5.56 -8.18 3.14
N ARG A 99 -5.38 -7.25 2.21
CA ARG A 99 -6.39 -6.25 1.83
C ARG A 99 -7.65 -6.90 1.30
N PHE A 100 -7.52 -7.89 0.42
CA PHE A 100 -8.66 -8.63 -0.11
C PHE A 100 -9.41 -9.38 0.99
N ALA A 101 -8.69 -10.06 1.88
CA ALA A 101 -9.29 -10.73 3.04
C ALA A 101 -10.03 -9.75 3.94
N GLN A 102 -9.48 -8.55 4.16
CA GLN A 102 -10.13 -7.50 4.94
C GLN A 102 -11.45 -7.04 4.31
N TYR A 103 -11.47 -6.77 3.00
CA TYR A 103 -12.70 -6.36 2.32
C TYR A 103 -13.77 -7.47 2.30
N ARG A 104 -13.38 -8.74 2.22
CA ARG A 104 -14.33 -9.87 2.24
C ARG A 104 -14.98 -10.14 3.59
N ARG A 105 -14.37 -9.70 4.69
CA ARG A 105 -14.95 -9.85 6.03
C ARG A 105 -16.14 -8.93 6.26
N GLU A 106 -16.29 -7.88 5.46
CA GLU A 106 -17.38 -6.94 5.60
C GLU A 106 -18.66 -7.45 4.92
N LEU A 107 -19.68 -7.73 5.72
CA LEU A 107 -20.96 -8.28 5.26
C LEU A 107 -22.14 -7.33 5.49
N ARG A 108 -21.95 -6.17 6.13
CA ARG A 108 -23.03 -5.21 6.43
C ARG A 108 -23.51 -4.43 5.20
N TRP A 109 -22.68 -4.36 4.16
CA TRP A 109 -22.92 -3.51 2.98
C TRP A 109 -22.82 -4.30 1.67
N THR A 110 -23.37 -5.51 1.62
CA THR A 110 -23.37 -6.38 0.43
C THR A 110 -24.02 -5.74 -0.80
N ASP A 111 -24.97 -4.84 -0.61
CA ASP A 111 -25.68 -4.17 -1.71
C ASP A 111 -24.95 -2.93 -2.26
N SER A 112 -23.84 -2.52 -1.64
CA SER A 112 -23.05 -1.37 -2.08
C SER A 112 -22.06 -1.75 -3.18
N ALA A 113 -22.05 -0.99 -4.28
CA ALA A 113 -21.12 -1.18 -5.38
C ALA A 113 -19.64 -1.07 -4.95
N PHE A 114 -19.34 -0.22 -3.95
CA PHE A 114 -17.99 -0.06 -3.42
C PHE A 114 -17.47 -1.37 -2.80
N TRP A 115 -18.28 -1.98 -1.94
CA TRP A 115 -17.91 -3.18 -1.19
C TRP A 115 -17.92 -4.43 -2.08
N ARG A 116 -18.91 -4.56 -2.98
CA ARG A 116 -18.95 -5.66 -3.96
C ARG A 116 -17.71 -5.74 -4.83
N ARG A 117 -17.25 -4.62 -5.41
CA ARG A 117 -16.05 -4.62 -6.26
C ARG A 117 -14.82 -5.13 -5.50
N ARG A 118 -14.59 -4.60 -4.29
CA ARG A 118 -13.39 -4.89 -3.49
C ARG A 118 -13.40 -6.27 -2.83
N SER A 119 -14.59 -6.84 -2.56
CA SER A 119 -14.72 -8.22 -2.09
C SER A 119 -14.56 -9.26 -3.21
N GLN A 120 -14.53 -8.83 -4.47
CA GLN A 120 -14.37 -9.66 -5.67
C GLN A 120 -13.01 -9.46 -6.39
N GLU A 121 -12.31 -8.34 -6.15
CA GLU A 121 -11.02 -7.93 -6.76
C GLU A 121 -9.84 -8.92 -6.60
N GLY A 122 -9.96 -9.95 -5.77
CA GLY A 122 -8.91 -10.95 -5.50
C GLY A 122 -9.02 -12.23 -6.35
N LEU A 123 -10.00 -12.37 -7.23
CA LEU A 123 -10.01 -13.42 -8.25
C LEU A 123 -9.09 -12.98 -9.40
N PRO A 124 -7.99 -13.69 -9.72
CA PRO A 124 -7.34 -13.50 -11.01
C PRO A 124 -8.38 -13.71 -12.13
N PRO A 125 -8.25 -13.04 -13.29
CA PRO A 125 -9.19 -13.24 -14.38
C PRO A 125 -9.23 -14.72 -14.74
N VAL A 126 -10.44 -15.27 -14.84
CA VAL A 126 -10.67 -16.56 -15.51
C VAL A 126 -10.61 -16.23 -17.01
N GLY A 127 -9.44 -16.44 -17.60
CA GLY A 127 -9.16 -16.19 -19.02
C GLY A 127 -7.80 -16.73 -19.40
#